data_AF-A0A921UCF2-F1
#
_entry.id   AF-A0A921UCF2-F1
#
_cell.length_a   1.000
_cell.length_b   1.000
_cell.length_c   1.000
_cell.angle_alpha   90.00
_cell.angle_beta   90.00
_cell.angle_gamma   90.00
#
_symmetry.space_group_name_H-M   'P 1'
#
loop_
_entity.id
_entity.type
_entity.pdbx_description
1 polymer ?
#
loop_
_entity_poly.entity_id
_entity_poly.type
_entity_poly.pdbx_seq_one_letter_code
_entity_poly.pdbx_strand_id
1 'polypeptide(L)'
;MAGPGPARAARGAVALLCFLVSCAALVESRGGSSRRPSRHRQDLDVGLGSGGGGGGIGIGIGIGGGGGSPSPPSSSQPRPCDFENERLYRAYLVIQQFRSTVTCDPMDVTRSWSGTDLCGGYKGFFCERPPNVTDRTIASVDFNGYMLRAASLQGFVNSLPDLALFHANSNDFGGAVPSLGGLQYFYELDLSNNKLAPAPFPTDVLGLTNATFIDIRFNSFYGELPAGVFCRFPRVQAIFVNNNQFSGSLPDNIGQSPVNYLSLANNRFTGEIPKSIARNAGTLLEVLFLNNSLSGCLPYELGLLEKATVIDAGTNRLTGTIPASFACLRKVEQLNLADNLLYGEVPDALCRLAFSHLKNLTLSGNYFTSLGSCCWDLIKEGRLNVDRNCIQWAPNQRSHDECAKFLRKPKTCPVNNYLPCRSKSHSSSEPAADAVTEEEAAAEYKYRTYSALHP
;
A
#
# COMPACT_ATOMS: atom_id res chain seq x y z
N MET A 1 34.93 56.94 -10.13
CA MET A 1 34.63 56.25 -11.41
C MET A 1 33.95 54.93 -11.04
N ALA A 2 32.64 54.89 -10.83
CA ALA A 2 31.55 54.83 -11.82
C ALA A 2 31.35 53.42 -12.45
N GLY A 3 30.61 52.56 -11.71
CA GLY A 3 29.66 51.51 -12.15
C GLY A 3 30.15 50.23 -12.86
N PRO A 4 29.29 49.19 -13.02
CA PRO A 4 28.01 48.84 -12.36
C PRO A 4 28.11 47.45 -11.63
N GLY A 5 27.30 47.00 -10.65
CA GLY A 5 25.86 47.02 -10.44
C GLY A 5 25.25 45.63 -10.80
N PRO A 6 24.95 44.71 -9.86
CA PRO A 6 24.34 43.43 -10.20
C PRO A 6 22.80 43.52 -10.29
N ALA A 7 22.25 42.99 -11.38
CA ALA A 7 20.84 42.93 -11.67
C ALA A 7 20.10 41.93 -10.75
N ARG A 8 19.02 42.41 -10.12
CA ARG A 8 18.00 41.61 -9.44
C ARG A 8 17.17 40.85 -10.47
N ALA A 9 17.16 39.53 -10.40
CA ALA A 9 16.13 38.70 -11.04
C ALA A 9 15.04 38.37 -10.00
N ALA A 10 13.88 39.02 -10.17
CA ALA A 10 12.66 38.65 -9.48
C ALA A 10 12.12 37.34 -10.08
N ARG A 11 11.90 36.32 -9.24
CA ARG A 11 11.02 35.20 -9.56
C ARG A 11 9.87 35.20 -8.58
N GLY A 12 8.68 35.51 -9.10
CA GLY A 12 7.43 35.38 -8.39
C GLY A 12 7.15 33.91 -8.09
N ALA A 13 6.85 33.61 -6.84
CA ALA A 13 6.18 32.39 -6.44
C ALA A 13 4.74 32.76 -6.11
N VAL A 14 3.85 32.19 -6.90
CA VAL A 14 2.39 32.27 -6.82
C VAL A 14 1.93 31.78 -5.44
N ALA A 15 1.16 32.61 -4.75
CA ALA A 15 0.48 32.24 -3.52
C ALA A 15 -0.56 31.16 -3.82
N LEU A 16 -0.33 29.94 -3.33
CA LEU A 16 -1.30 28.86 -3.34
C LEU A 16 -2.35 29.17 -2.25
N LEU A 17 -3.49 29.73 -2.64
CA LEU A 17 -4.67 29.82 -1.79
C LEU A 17 -5.25 28.41 -1.59
N CYS A 18 -4.94 27.78 -0.46
CA CYS A 18 -5.68 26.62 0.01
C CYS A 18 -7.10 27.05 0.43
N PHE A 19 -8.10 26.66 -0.37
CA PHE A 19 -9.48 26.60 0.10
C PHE A 19 -9.63 25.41 1.06
N LEU A 20 -9.49 25.68 2.36
CA LEU A 20 -9.94 24.76 3.41
C LEU A 20 -11.47 24.89 3.53
N VAL A 21 -12.21 23.99 2.89
CA VAL A 21 -13.60 23.74 3.29
C VAL A 21 -13.56 22.83 4.51
N SER A 22 -13.51 23.47 5.68
CA SER A 22 -13.47 22.79 6.97
C SER A 22 -14.89 22.40 7.39
N CYS A 23 -15.29 21.13 7.20
CA CYS A 23 -16.44 20.55 7.91
C CYS A 23 -16.01 20.21 9.35
N ALA A 24 -16.07 21.20 10.24
CA ALA A 24 -15.86 21.00 11.68
C ALA A 24 -17.12 20.43 12.33
N ALA A 25 -16.99 19.29 13.01
CA ALA A 25 -18.00 18.78 13.92
C ALA A 25 -17.91 19.53 15.25
N LEU A 26 -19.03 20.13 15.68
CA LEU A 26 -19.23 20.69 17.01
C LEU A 26 -19.29 19.54 18.04
N VAL A 27 -18.36 19.53 18.99
CA VAL A 27 -18.49 18.76 20.23
C VAL A 27 -18.55 19.77 21.37
N GLU A 28 -19.74 19.91 21.96
CA GLU A 28 -19.92 20.64 23.20
C GLU A 28 -19.35 19.83 24.37
N SER A 29 -18.44 20.48 25.10
CA SER A 29 -17.94 20.06 26.40
C SER A 29 -18.93 20.45 27.49
N ARG A 30 -19.36 19.50 28.32
CA ARG A 30 -19.74 19.76 29.71
C ARG A 30 -19.09 18.74 30.64
N GLY A 31 -18.49 19.27 31.69
CA GLY A 31 -17.61 18.56 32.60
C GLY A 31 -18.32 17.65 33.60
N GLY A 32 -17.60 16.58 33.94
CA GLY A 32 -17.28 16.13 35.30
C GLY A 32 -18.40 15.81 36.29
N SER A 33 -18.49 14.53 36.69
CA SER A 33 -18.12 14.13 38.06
C SER A 33 -18.24 12.61 38.25
N SER A 34 -17.24 12.07 38.95
CA SER A 34 -17.15 10.75 39.57
C SER A 34 -18.44 10.22 40.20
N ARG A 35 -18.74 8.94 39.95
CA ARG A 35 -19.13 7.93 40.97
C ARG A 35 -19.27 6.54 40.33
N ARG A 36 -18.58 5.53 40.92
CA ARG A 36 -18.84 4.09 40.72
C ARG A 36 -20.30 3.77 41.11
N PRO A 37 -20.92 2.73 40.51
CA PRO A 37 -21.11 1.52 41.32
C PRO A 37 -21.07 0.18 40.58
N SER A 38 -21.10 -0.84 41.43
CA SER A 38 -21.05 -2.29 41.31
C SER A 38 -22.04 -2.96 40.36
N ARG A 39 -21.58 -4.08 39.79
CA ARG A 39 -22.36 -5.12 39.11
C ARG A 39 -23.42 -5.72 40.03
N HIS A 40 -24.67 -5.77 39.57
CA HIS A 40 -25.59 -6.85 39.88
C HIS A 40 -26.28 -7.30 38.58
N ARG A 41 -26.32 -8.63 38.43
CA ARG A 41 -26.83 -9.39 37.29
C ARG A 41 -28.18 -9.96 37.74
N GLN A 42 -29.24 -9.72 37.00
CA GLN A 42 -30.50 -10.46 37.12
C GLN A 42 -31.04 -10.72 35.71
N ASP A 43 -31.15 -12.00 35.39
CA ASP A 43 -31.86 -12.55 34.24
C ASP A 43 -33.37 -12.33 34.40
N LEU A 44 -34.09 -12.22 33.28
CA LEU A 44 -35.56 -12.28 33.27
C LEU A 44 -36.07 -12.99 32.02
N ASP A 45 -36.89 -13.99 32.33
CA ASP A 45 -37.55 -14.98 31.49
C ASP A 45 -38.57 -14.42 30.48
N VAL A 46 -38.79 -15.21 29.43
CA VAL A 46 -39.81 -15.03 28.39
C VAL A 46 -41.05 -15.84 28.78
N GLY A 47 -42.20 -15.18 28.89
CA GLY A 47 -43.52 -15.81 29.06
C GLY A 47 -44.43 -15.57 27.86
N LEU A 48 -44.86 -16.66 27.21
CA LEU A 48 -45.90 -16.70 26.18
C LEU A 48 -47.30 -16.73 26.82
N GLY A 49 -48.23 -15.94 26.30
CA GLY A 49 -49.64 -15.93 26.71
C GLY A 49 -50.58 -15.85 25.50
N SER A 50 -51.54 -16.77 25.47
CA SER A 50 -52.53 -17.01 24.41
C SER A 50 -53.91 -16.44 24.79
N GLY A 51 -54.77 -16.21 23.78
CA GLY A 51 -56.20 -15.87 23.89
C GLY A 51 -56.58 -14.71 22.96
N GLY A 52 -57.60 -14.73 22.10
CA GLY A 52 -58.78 -15.57 21.98
C GLY A 52 -60.04 -14.70 22.01
N GLY A 53 -60.80 -14.61 20.90
CA GLY A 53 -62.24 -14.26 20.93
C GLY A 53 -62.74 -13.03 20.13
N GLY A 54 -63.35 -13.29 18.97
CA GLY A 54 -64.79 -13.05 18.72
C GLY A 54 -65.35 -11.65 18.42
N GLY A 55 -65.85 -11.49 17.17
CA GLY A 55 -67.25 -11.10 16.90
C GLY A 55 -67.58 -9.65 16.52
N GLY A 56 -68.36 -9.48 15.44
CA GLY A 56 -69.36 -8.40 15.32
C GLY A 56 -69.30 -7.51 14.08
N ILE A 57 -70.30 -7.65 13.21
CA ILE A 57 -70.53 -6.94 11.93
C ILE A 57 -71.25 -5.60 12.19
N GLY A 58 -70.93 -4.56 11.40
CA GLY A 58 -71.71 -3.32 11.32
C GLY A 58 -71.59 -2.66 9.94
N ILE A 59 -72.67 -2.73 9.15
CA ILE A 59 -72.83 -2.15 7.81
C ILE A 59 -73.15 -0.66 7.95
N GLY A 60 -72.45 0.20 7.20
CA GLY A 60 -72.78 1.61 7.01
C GLY A 60 -72.61 2.00 5.55
N ILE A 61 -73.72 2.20 4.85
CA ILE A 61 -73.80 2.68 3.47
C ILE A 61 -73.63 4.20 3.48
N GLY A 62 -72.62 4.71 2.78
CA GLY A 62 -72.43 6.14 2.50
C GLY A 62 -72.14 6.34 1.02
N ILE A 63 -73.15 6.82 0.30
CA ILE A 63 -73.09 7.15 -1.13
C ILE A 63 -72.51 8.55 -1.24
N GLY A 64 -71.41 8.72 -1.96
CA GLY A 64 -70.78 10.02 -2.18
C GLY A 64 -69.76 9.95 -3.30
N GLY A 65 -70.24 10.09 -4.55
CA GLY A 65 -69.39 10.25 -5.72
C GLY A 65 -68.64 11.58 -5.67
N GLY A 66 -67.34 11.51 -5.91
CA GLY A 66 -66.45 12.65 -6.06
C GLY A 66 -65.17 12.16 -6.71
N GLY A 67 -65.13 12.22 -8.04
CA GLY A 67 -63.99 11.84 -8.85
C GLY A 67 -62.76 12.65 -8.48
N GLY A 68 -61.67 11.93 -8.24
CA GLY A 68 -60.37 12.45 -7.90
C GLY A 68 -59.49 11.26 -7.56
N SER A 69 -59.11 10.48 -8.58
CA SER A 69 -58.01 9.53 -8.43
C SER A 69 -56.83 10.32 -7.88
N PRO A 70 -56.29 9.98 -6.69
CA PRO A 70 -55.00 10.50 -6.32
C PRO A 70 -54.04 9.92 -7.36
N SER A 71 -53.46 10.79 -8.19
CA SER A 71 -52.29 10.41 -8.97
C SER A 71 -51.31 9.76 -8.01
N PRO A 72 -50.85 8.52 -8.25
CA PRO A 72 -49.87 7.92 -7.36
C PRO A 72 -48.63 8.82 -7.40
N PRO A 73 -47.95 9.03 -6.27
CA PRO A 73 -46.73 9.82 -6.27
C PRO A 73 -45.76 9.18 -7.28
N SER A 74 -45.33 9.99 -8.24
CA SER A 74 -44.42 9.60 -9.31
C SER A 74 -42.99 9.44 -8.77
N SER A 75 -42.78 8.46 -7.90
CA SER A 75 -41.45 7.96 -7.58
C SER A 75 -41.51 6.44 -7.46
N SER A 76 -41.83 5.75 -8.55
CA SER A 76 -41.69 4.30 -8.59
C SER A 76 -40.21 3.98 -8.43
N GLN A 77 -39.82 3.42 -7.29
CA GLN A 77 -38.48 2.86 -7.13
C GLN A 77 -38.22 1.85 -8.25
N PRO A 78 -36.99 1.80 -8.80
CA PRO A 78 -36.63 0.82 -9.81
C PRO A 78 -36.93 -0.61 -9.35
N ARG A 79 -37.61 -1.38 -10.19
CA ARG A 79 -38.01 -2.77 -9.97
C ARG A 79 -37.02 -3.72 -10.68
N PRO A 80 -36.99 -5.02 -10.33
CA PRO A 80 -36.09 -5.97 -10.98
C PRO A 80 -36.17 -6.01 -12.52
N CYS A 81 -37.38 -5.86 -13.08
CA CYS A 81 -37.60 -5.87 -14.53
C CYS A 81 -37.11 -4.62 -15.27
N ASP A 82 -36.73 -3.56 -14.54
CA ASP A 82 -36.18 -2.34 -15.12
C ASP A 82 -34.66 -2.46 -15.36
N PHE A 83 -34.05 -3.60 -15.01
CA PHE A 83 -32.63 -3.91 -15.19
C PHE A 83 -32.43 -5.03 -16.23
N GLU A 84 -31.27 -5.05 -16.88
CA GLU A 84 -30.93 -6.05 -17.90
C GLU A 84 -30.93 -7.49 -17.34
N ASN A 85 -30.54 -7.67 -16.08
CA ASN A 85 -30.54 -8.96 -15.41
C ASN A 85 -30.62 -8.79 -13.88
N GLU A 86 -30.88 -9.89 -13.18
CA GLU A 86 -31.03 -9.89 -11.72
C GLU A 86 -29.74 -9.49 -10.98
N ARG A 87 -28.57 -9.78 -11.54
CA ARG A 87 -27.27 -9.44 -10.90
C ARG A 87 -27.08 -7.93 -10.80
N LEU A 88 -27.39 -7.21 -11.87
CA LEU A 88 -27.35 -5.74 -11.89
C LEU A 88 -28.40 -5.12 -10.95
N TYR A 89 -29.60 -5.71 -10.84
CA TYR A 89 -30.58 -5.26 -9.86
C TYR A 89 -30.07 -5.44 -8.41
N ARG A 90 -29.47 -6.58 -8.09
CA ARG A 90 -28.87 -6.81 -6.76
C ARG A 90 -27.71 -5.85 -6.49
N ALA A 91 -26.84 -5.63 -7.48
CA ALA A 91 -25.75 -4.66 -7.38
C ALA A 91 -26.29 -3.24 -7.15
N TYR A 92 -27.37 -2.84 -7.83
CA TYR A 92 -28.03 -1.56 -7.61
C TYR A 92 -28.46 -1.38 -6.15
N LEU A 93 -29.09 -2.39 -5.54
CA LEU A 93 -29.49 -2.31 -4.12
C LEU A 93 -28.29 -2.11 -3.20
N VAL A 94 -27.19 -2.82 -3.45
CA VAL A 94 -25.94 -2.69 -2.69
C VAL A 94 -25.33 -1.30 -2.86
N ILE A 95 -25.30 -0.76 -4.09
CA ILE A 95 -24.76 0.57 -4.38
C ILE A 95 -25.62 1.66 -3.72
N GLN A 96 -26.95 1.57 -3.80
CA GLN A 96 -27.82 2.57 -3.15
C GLN A 96 -27.70 2.51 -1.63
N GLN A 97 -27.56 1.31 -1.05
CA GLN A 97 -27.29 1.16 0.37
C GLN A 97 -25.97 1.84 0.74
N PHE A 98 -24.88 1.57 0.02
CA PHE A 98 -23.59 2.21 0.27
C PHE A 98 -23.64 3.73 0.07
N ARG A 99 -24.29 4.19 -1.00
CA ARG A 99 -24.52 5.61 -1.28
C ARG A 99 -25.13 6.34 -0.09
N SER A 100 -26.11 5.72 0.58
CA SER A 100 -26.75 6.31 1.76
C SER A 100 -25.82 6.47 2.98
N THR A 101 -24.67 5.76 3.00
CA THR A 101 -23.65 5.87 4.04
C THR A 101 -22.56 6.90 3.73
N VAL A 102 -22.52 7.42 2.49
CA VAL A 102 -21.56 8.45 2.08
C VAL A 102 -21.98 9.79 2.71
N THR A 103 -21.10 10.33 3.55
CA THR A 103 -21.31 11.57 4.31
C THR A 103 -20.65 12.77 3.67
N CYS A 104 -19.68 12.56 2.77
CA CYS A 104 -19.00 13.60 2.01
C CYS A 104 -18.66 13.07 0.62
N ASP A 105 -18.96 13.86 -0.41
CA ASP A 105 -18.69 13.57 -1.81
C ASP A 105 -18.29 14.86 -2.53
N PRO A 106 -17.04 15.34 -2.37
CA PRO A 106 -16.61 16.64 -2.88
C PRO A 106 -16.63 16.75 -4.41
N MET A 107 -16.61 15.62 -5.11
CA MET A 107 -16.58 15.54 -6.56
C MET A 107 -17.95 15.24 -7.18
N ASP A 108 -19.02 15.22 -6.37
CA ASP A 108 -20.39 14.88 -6.76
C ASP A 108 -20.49 13.57 -7.57
N VAL A 109 -19.64 12.58 -7.26
CA VAL A 109 -19.59 11.30 -8.00
C VAL A 109 -20.86 10.50 -7.78
N THR A 110 -21.36 10.47 -6.55
CA THR A 110 -22.56 9.72 -6.16
C THR A 110 -23.84 10.25 -6.80
N ARG A 111 -23.82 11.47 -7.36
CA ARG A 111 -24.91 12.00 -8.18
C ARG A 111 -25.17 11.14 -9.42
N SER A 112 -24.12 10.53 -9.97
CA SER A 112 -24.23 9.61 -11.11
C SER A 112 -24.87 8.27 -10.74
N TRP A 113 -24.92 7.93 -9.45
CA TRP A 113 -25.43 6.63 -8.97
C TRP A 113 -26.96 6.64 -8.85
N SER A 114 -27.65 6.92 -9.95
CA SER A 114 -29.11 6.96 -10.03
C SER A 114 -29.62 6.39 -11.36
N GLY A 115 -30.84 5.86 -11.35
CA GLY A 115 -31.39 5.15 -12.50
C GLY A 115 -30.89 3.70 -12.60
N THR A 116 -31.22 3.04 -13.72
CA THR A 116 -31.01 1.60 -13.92
C THR A 116 -29.78 1.25 -14.76
N ASP A 117 -29.18 2.23 -15.46
CA ASP A 117 -27.95 2.03 -16.23
C ASP A 117 -26.71 2.18 -15.33
N LEU A 118 -26.38 1.11 -14.61
CA LEU A 118 -25.20 1.06 -13.75
C LEU A 118 -23.90 1.10 -14.57
N CYS A 119 -23.87 0.37 -15.68
CA CYS A 119 -22.64 0.12 -16.43
C CYS A 119 -22.21 1.32 -17.29
N GLY A 120 -23.15 2.13 -17.78
CA GLY A 120 -22.87 3.34 -18.54
C GLY A 120 -23.01 4.63 -17.73
N GLY A 121 -23.85 4.61 -16.69
CA GLY A 121 -24.22 5.82 -15.95
C GLY A 121 -23.44 6.05 -14.65
N TYR A 122 -23.01 4.99 -13.96
CA TYR A 122 -22.46 5.14 -12.61
C TYR A 122 -20.94 5.31 -12.68
N LYS A 123 -20.46 6.49 -12.30
CA LYS A 123 -19.02 6.76 -12.24
C LYS A 123 -18.34 5.87 -11.20
N GLY A 124 -17.23 5.26 -11.60
CA GLY A 124 -16.43 4.36 -10.76
C GLY A 124 -16.94 2.92 -10.71
N PHE A 125 -17.94 2.56 -11.50
CA PHE A 125 -18.46 1.20 -11.59
C PHE A 125 -18.27 0.67 -13.01
N PHE A 126 -17.72 -0.53 -13.13
CA PHE A 126 -17.42 -1.16 -14.42
C PHE A 126 -17.99 -2.57 -14.45
N CYS A 127 -18.71 -2.86 -15.54
CA CYS A 127 -19.37 -4.13 -15.71
C CYS A 127 -18.58 -5.07 -16.62
N GLU A 128 -18.54 -6.34 -16.25
CA GLU A 128 -18.01 -7.41 -17.10
C GLU A 128 -18.80 -8.71 -16.87
N ARG A 129 -18.63 -9.69 -17.75
CA ARG A 129 -19.16 -11.04 -17.59
C ARG A 129 -18.17 -11.90 -16.79
N PRO A 130 -18.57 -12.41 -15.62
CA PRO A 130 -17.74 -13.34 -14.87
C PRO A 130 -17.46 -14.62 -15.69
N PRO A 131 -16.34 -15.32 -15.44
CA PRO A 131 -16.05 -16.60 -16.08
C PRO A 131 -17.21 -17.59 -15.93
N ASN A 132 -17.61 -18.20 -17.07
CA ASN A 132 -18.70 -19.16 -17.17
C ASN A 132 -20.10 -18.61 -16.83
N VAL A 133 -20.29 -17.29 -16.89
CA VAL A 133 -21.59 -16.62 -16.69
C VAL A 133 -21.90 -15.75 -17.91
N THR A 134 -23.12 -15.82 -18.43
CA THR A 134 -23.57 -15.04 -19.60
C THR A 134 -23.92 -13.60 -19.24
N ASP A 135 -24.48 -13.42 -18.06
CA ASP A 135 -25.00 -12.15 -17.58
C ASP A 135 -23.85 -11.29 -17.04
N ARG A 136 -23.75 -10.05 -17.51
CA ARG A 136 -22.80 -9.09 -16.95
C ARG A 136 -23.28 -8.58 -15.60
N THR A 137 -22.33 -8.17 -14.78
CA THR A 137 -22.53 -7.66 -13.42
C THR A 137 -21.46 -6.60 -13.12
N ILE A 138 -21.49 -5.97 -11.95
CA ILE A 138 -20.38 -5.12 -11.48
C ILE A 138 -19.17 -6.02 -11.21
N ALA A 139 -18.14 -5.89 -12.03
CA ALA A 139 -16.91 -6.67 -11.93
C ALA A 139 -15.75 -5.84 -11.37
N SER A 140 -15.79 -4.52 -11.50
CA SER A 140 -14.77 -3.63 -10.95
C SER A 140 -15.40 -2.37 -10.39
N VAL A 141 -14.81 -1.89 -9.31
CA VAL A 141 -15.11 -0.60 -8.70
C VAL A 141 -13.81 0.16 -8.55
N ASP A 142 -13.76 1.36 -9.12
CA ASP A 142 -12.63 2.28 -9.03
C ASP A 142 -13.12 3.64 -8.51
N PHE A 143 -12.77 3.90 -7.26
CA PHE A 143 -13.05 5.13 -6.52
C PHE A 143 -11.79 5.97 -6.31
N ASN A 144 -10.70 5.69 -7.01
CA ASN A 144 -9.43 6.37 -6.81
C ASN A 144 -9.58 7.90 -6.94
N GLY A 145 -9.14 8.61 -5.91
CA GLY A 145 -9.10 10.08 -5.89
C GLY A 145 -10.46 10.77 -5.76
N TYR A 146 -11.57 10.03 -5.53
CA TYR A 146 -12.90 10.64 -5.39
C TYR A 146 -13.11 11.37 -4.06
N MET A 147 -12.22 11.18 -3.08
CA MET A 147 -12.30 11.83 -1.76
C MET A 147 -13.64 11.56 -1.03
N LEU A 148 -14.26 10.41 -1.29
CA LEU A 148 -15.51 10.00 -0.66
C LEU A 148 -15.29 9.71 0.82
N ARG A 149 -16.22 10.14 1.67
CA ARG A 149 -16.21 9.79 3.10
C ARG A 149 -17.38 8.89 3.44
N ALA A 150 -17.07 7.67 3.89
CA ALA A 150 -18.04 6.77 4.49
C ALA A 150 -17.45 6.16 5.76
N ALA A 151 -18.29 5.90 6.76
CA ALA A 151 -17.83 5.38 8.05
C ALA A 151 -17.28 3.94 7.97
N SER A 152 -17.68 3.16 6.96
CA SER A 152 -17.27 1.78 6.76
C SER A 152 -17.50 1.33 5.32
N LEU A 153 -16.69 0.37 4.85
CA LEU A 153 -16.93 -0.38 3.61
C LEU A 153 -17.68 -1.70 3.84
N GLN A 154 -17.99 -2.02 5.10
CA GLN A 154 -18.73 -3.22 5.47
C GLN A 154 -20.14 -3.20 4.87
N GLY A 155 -20.54 -4.31 4.24
CA GLY A 155 -21.84 -4.43 3.56
C GLY A 155 -21.87 -3.84 2.15
N PHE A 156 -20.75 -3.32 1.66
CA PHE A 156 -20.59 -2.89 0.27
C PHE A 156 -19.76 -3.89 -0.52
N VAL A 157 -18.44 -3.92 -0.31
CA VAL A 157 -17.51 -4.73 -1.11
C VAL A 157 -17.84 -6.23 -0.99
N ASN A 158 -18.07 -6.71 0.22
CA ASN A 158 -18.41 -8.11 0.50
C ASN A 158 -19.84 -8.50 0.04
N SER A 159 -20.64 -7.55 -0.42
CA SER A 159 -22.00 -7.76 -0.94
C SER A 159 -22.05 -7.76 -2.47
N LEU A 160 -20.91 -7.62 -3.14
CA LEU A 160 -20.75 -7.75 -4.59
C LEU A 160 -19.95 -9.04 -4.90
N PRO A 161 -20.60 -10.22 -4.97
CA PRO A 161 -19.92 -11.52 -5.02
C PRO A 161 -19.09 -11.75 -6.28
N ASP A 162 -19.39 -11.02 -7.35
CA ASP A 162 -18.72 -11.13 -8.64
C ASP A 162 -17.55 -10.13 -8.81
N LEU A 163 -17.25 -9.33 -7.77
CA LEU A 163 -16.24 -8.29 -7.83
C LEU A 163 -14.84 -8.91 -8.00
N ALA A 164 -14.09 -8.38 -8.96
CA ALA A 164 -12.74 -8.79 -9.29
C ALA A 164 -11.68 -7.77 -8.85
N LEU A 165 -12.02 -6.48 -8.89
CA LEU A 165 -11.14 -5.37 -8.52
C LEU A 165 -11.88 -4.38 -7.63
N PHE A 166 -11.21 -3.95 -6.56
CA PHE A 166 -11.66 -2.81 -5.76
C PHE A 166 -10.50 -1.84 -5.57
N HIS A 167 -10.61 -0.68 -6.21
CA HIS A 167 -9.66 0.41 -6.06
C HIS A 167 -10.31 1.59 -5.34
N ALA A 168 -9.70 2.02 -4.25
CA ALA A 168 -10.25 3.04 -3.36
C ALA A 168 -9.16 4.00 -2.84
N ASN A 169 -8.05 4.15 -3.55
CA ASN A 169 -6.97 5.07 -3.21
C ASN A 169 -7.50 6.49 -2.95
N SER A 170 -6.96 7.18 -1.96
CA SER A 170 -7.24 8.60 -1.69
C SER A 170 -8.72 8.89 -1.42
N ASN A 171 -9.29 8.15 -0.48
CA ASN A 171 -10.63 8.37 0.06
C ASN A 171 -10.58 8.52 1.60
N ASP A 172 -11.72 8.83 2.19
CA ASP A 172 -11.92 8.97 3.63
C ASP A 172 -12.71 7.78 4.20
N PHE A 173 -12.50 6.55 3.67
CA PHE A 173 -13.22 5.37 4.15
C PHE A 173 -12.71 4.91 5.52
N GLY A 174 -13.63 4.78 6.47
CA GLY A 174 -13.38 4.31 7.83
C GLY A 174 -13.66 2.82 8.03
N GLY A 175 -13.72 2.43 9.31
CA GLY A 175 -14.12 1.07 9.71
C GLY A 175 -13.05 0.01 9.44
N ALA A 176 -13.43 -1.25 9.60
CA ALA A 176 -12.54 -2.37 9.31
C ALA A 176 -12.53 -2.70 7.81
N VAL A 177 -11.45 -3.36 7.36
CA VAL A 177 -11.46 -4.00 6.04
C VAL A 177 -12.58 -5.03 6.00
N PRO A 178 -13.50 -4.96 5.02
CA PRO A 178 -14.62 -5.90 4.94
C PRO A 178 -14.11 -7.32 4.68
N SER A 179 -14.89 -8.33 5.06
CA SER A 179 -14.51 -9.73 4.80
C SER A 179 -14.51 -10.02 3.30
N LEU A 180 -13.33 -10.33 2.74
CA LEU A 180 -13.15 -10.56 1.30
C LEU A 180 -13.05 -12.04 0.92
N GLY A 181 -12.97 -12.95 1.90
CA GLY A 181 -12.68 -14.37 1.67
C GLY A 181 -13.71 -15.11 0.81
N GLY A 182 -14.91 -14.56 0.64
CA GLY A 182 -15.97 -15.12 -0.22
C GLY A 182 -15.93 -14.66 -1.68
N LEU A 183 -15.05 -13.73 -2.05
CA LEU A 183 -15.00 -13.14 -3.39
C LEU A 183 -14.11 -13.98 -4.33
N GLN A 184 -14.70 -14.96 -5.00
CA GLN A 184 -13.98 -15.98 -5.79
C GLN A 184 -13.19 -15.43 -6.98
N TYR A 185 -13.61 -14.29 -7.55
CA TYR A 185 -12.98 -13.66 -8.70
C TYR A 185 -12.00 -12.55 -8.33
N PHE A 186 -11.84 -12.26 -7.04
CA PHE A 186 -11.14 -11.07 -6.58
C PHE A 186 -9.62 -11.22 -6.68
N TYR A 187 -8.98 -10.30 -7.42
CA TYR A 187 -7.54 -10.36 -7.67
C TYR A 187 -6.78 -9.03 -7.51
N GLU A 188 -7.44 -7.87 -7.42
CA GLU A 188 -6.79 -6.59 -7.06
C GLU A 188 -7.50 -5.88 -5.90
N LEU A 189 -6.78 -5.66 -4.81
CA LEU A 189 -7.18 -4.84 -3.68
C LEU A 189 -6.32 -3.58 -3.62
N ASP A 190 -6.95 -2.41 -3.70
CA ASP A 190 -6.32 -1.14 -3.34
C ASP A 190 -7.20 -0.38 -2.33
N LEU A 191 -6.76 -0.38 -1.08
CA LEU A 191 -7.34 0.38 0.04
C LEU A 191 -6.37 1.48 0.51
N SER A 192 -5.41 1.85 -0.32
CA SER A 192 -4.37 2.81 0.06
C SER A 192 -4.93 4.19 0.41
N ASN A 193 -4.23 4.91 1.27
CA ASN A 193 -4.55 6.31 1.62
C ASN A 193 -6.03 6.49 2.01
N ASN A 194 -6.43 5.83 3.10
CA ASN A 194 -7.78 5.85 3.67
C ASN A 194 -7.75 6.14 5.18
N LYS A 195 -8.93 6.17 5.80
CA LYS A 195 -9.11 6.38 7.25
C LYS A 195 -9.54 5.10 7.96
N LEU A 196 -9.11 3.94 7.47
CA LEU A 196 -9.47 2.65 8.04
C LEU A 196 -9.10 2.61 9.53
N ALA A 197 -9.99 2.02 10.32
CA ALA A 197 -9.82 1.93 11.77
C ALA A 197 -8.51 1.20 12.10
N PRO A 198 -7.74 1.68 13.09
CA PRO A 198 -6.53 0.98 13.52
C PRO A 198 -6.84 -0.47 13.89
N ALA A 199 -6.17 -1.41 13.25
CA ALA A 199 -6.36 -2.85 13.46
C ALA A 199 -5.09 -3.64 13.11
N PRO A 200 -4.98 -4.91 13.54
CA PRO A 200 -4.01 -5.84 12.97
C PRO A 200 -4.21 -6.06 11.46
N PHE A 201 -3.26 -6.75 10.82
CA PHE A 201 -3.42 -7.17 9.42
C PHE A 201 -4.75 -7.94 9.25
N PRO A 202 -5.57 -7.60 8.22
CA PRO A 202 -6.87 -8.23 8.00
C PRO A 202 -6.69 -9.66 7.46
N THR A 203 -6.73 -10.67 8.36
CA THR A 203 -6.42 -12.06 8.00
C THR A 203 -7.33 -12.68 6.95
N ASP A 204 -8.57 -12.19 6.81
CA ASP A 204 -9.50 -12.63 5.76
C ASP A 204 -8.96 -12.37 4.35
N VAL A 205 -8.11 -11.35 4.17
CA VAL A 205 -7.44 -11.05 2.90
C VAL A 205 -6.56 -12.22 2.47
N LEU A 206 -6.04 -13.03 3.40
CA LEU A 206 -5.25 -14.23 3.10
C LEU A 206 -6.06 -15.35 2.42
N GLY A 207 -7.39 -15.22 2.35
CA GLY A 207 -8.28 -16.09 1.59
C GLY A 207 -8.27 -15.80 0.07
N LEU A 208 -7.76 -14.65 -0.36
CA LEU A 208 -7.74 -14.21 -1.75
C LEU A 208 -6.64 -14.91 -2.55
N THR A 209 -6.78 -16.20 -2.80
CA THR A 209 -5.75 -17.03 -3.46
C THR A 209 -5.46 -16.63 -4.92
N ASN A 210 -6.35 -15.85 -5.55
CA ASN A 210 -6.15 -15.30 -6.89
C ASN A 210 -5.53 -13.88 -6.88
N ALA A 211 -5.24 -13.30 -5.71
CA ALA A 211 -4.68 -11.96 -5.60
C ALA A 211 -3.36 -11.81 -6.37
N THR A 212 -3.33 -10.77 -7.20
CA THR A 212 -2.15 -10.30 -7.94
C THR A 212 -1.62 -8.99 -7.36
N PHE A 213 -2.49 -8.17 -6.77
CA PHE A 213 -2.18 -6.86 -6.23
C PHE A 213 -2.85 -6.66 -4.87
N ILE A 214 -2.06 -6.35 -3.85
CA ILE A 214 -2.55 -6.01 -2.51
C ILE A 214 -1.88 -4.71 -2.06
N ASP A 215 -2.65 -3.61 -2.00
CA ASP A 215 -2.22 -2.33 -1.45
C ASP A 215 -3.12 -1.90 -0.28
N ILE A 216 -2.51 -1.77 0.90
CA ILE A 216 -3.13 -1.27 2.13
C ILE A 216 -2.31 -0.15 2.77
N ARG A 217 -1.43 0.49 2.00
CA ARG A 217 -0.51 1.50 2.49
C ARG A 217 -1.23 2.78 2.96
N PHE A 218 -0.54 3.65 3.69
CA PHE A 218 -1.12 4.91 4.21
C PHE A 218 -2.42 4.69 4.99
N ASN A 219 -2.39 3.75 5.93
CA ASN A 219 -3.47 3.49 6.87
C ASN A 219 -2.89 3.41 8.30
N SER A 220 -3.64 2.84 9.25
CA SER A 220 -3.21 2.69 10.65
C SER A 220 -3.11 1.23 11.11
N PHE A 221 -2.77 0.30 10.20
CA PHE A 221 -2.60 -1.11 10.57
C PHE A 221 -1.41 -1.30 11.51
N TYR A 222 -1.54 -2.15 12.53
CA TYR A 222 -0.51 -2.35 13.55
C TYR A 222 -0.27 -3.84 13.87
N GLY A 223 0.65 -4.13 14.80
CA GLY A 223 0.96 -5.50 15.19
C GLY A 223 1.89 -6.18 14.19
N GLU A 224 2.01 -7.50 14.27
CA GLU A 224 2.90 -8.26 13.40
C GLU A 224 2.29 -8.48 12.01
N LEU A 225 3.14 -8.44 10.99
CA LEU A 225 2.75 -8.86 9.64
C LEU A 225 2.73 -10.40 9.59
N PRO A 226 1.58 -11.05 9.33
CA PRO A 226 1.50 -12.50 9.42
C PRO A 226 2.27 -13.17 8.28
N ALA A 227 2.94 -14.29 8.59
CA ALA A 227 3.68 -15.10 7.62
C ALA A 227 2.82 -15.54 6.41
N GLY A 228 1.50 -15.63 6.61
CA GLY A 228 0.54 -15.95 5.54
C GLY A 228 0.63 -14.99 4.35
N VAL A 229 1.02 -13.73 4.55
CA VAL A 229 1.19 -12.74 3.47
C VAL A 229 2.16 -13.24 2.39
N PHE A 230 3.17 -14.03 2.78
CA PHE A 230 4.20 -14.49 1.85
C PHE A 230 3.98 -15.90 1.30
N CYS A 231 2.94 -16.63 1.72
CA CYS A 231 2.69 -17.99 1.25
C CYS A 231 1.25 -18.27 0.80
N ARG A 232 0.31 -17.36 1.04
CA ARG A 232 -1.12 -17.53 0.69
C ARG A 232 -1.51 -16.92 -0.65
N PHE A 233 -0.65 -16.10 -1.23
CA PHE A 233 -0.88 -15.44 -2.53
C PHE A 233 0.06 -16.00 -3.61
N PRO A 234 -0.27 -17.15 -4.23
CA PRO A 234 0.62 -17.81 -5.19
C PRO A 234 0.81 -17.06 -6.52
N ARG A 235 0.03 -16.00 -6.77
CA ARG A 235 0.05 -15.20 -8.01
C ARG A 235 0.36 -13.73 -7.79
N VAL A 236 0.71 -13.35 -6.56
CA VAL A 236 0.92 -11.93 -6.21
C VAL A 236 2.14 -11.37 -6.90
N GLN A 237 1.98 -10.19 -7.49
CA GLN A 237 3.03 -9.42 -8.14
C GLN A 237 3.44 -8.23 -7.30
N ALA A 238 2.51 -7.62 -6.55
CA ALA A 238 2.81 -6.49 -5.69
C ALA A 238 2.12 -6.59 -4.32
N ILE A 239 2.89 -6.28 -3.27
CA ILE A 239 2.42 -6.18 -1.89
C ILE A 239 2.91 -4.85 -1.32
N PHE A 240 1.99 -3.95 -1.02
CA PHE A 240 2.26 -2.65 -0.43
C PHE A 240 1.58 -2.52 0.94
N VAL A 241 2.42 -2.46 1.98
CA VAL A 241 1.99 -2.29 3.37
C VAL A 241 2.68 -1.10 4.04
N ASN A 242 3.36 -0.26 3.26
CA ASN A 242 4.12 0.87 3.78
C ASN A 242 3.24 1.94 4.43
N ASN A 243 3.87 2.80 5.24
CA ASN A 243 3.18 3.91 5.91
C ASN A 243 2.00 3.42 6.77
N ASN A 244 2.30 2.41 7.60
CA ASN A 244 1.42 1.86 8.61
C ASN A 244 2.17 1.84 9.96
N GLN A 245 1.68 1.07 10.92
CA GLN A 245 2.27 0.90 12.25
C GLN A 245 2.65 -0.57 12.52
N PHE A 246 2.90 -1.37 11.47
CA PHE A 246 3.33 -2.76 11.63
C PHE A 246 4.64 -2.83 12.42
N SER A 247 4.76 -3.85 13.27
CA SER A 247 5.85 -4.03 14.23
C SER A 247 6.27 -5.50 14.31
N GLY A 248 7.23 -5.82 15.18
CA GLY A 248 7.78 -7.17 15.29
C GLY A 248 8.79 -7.46 14.19
N SER A 249 9.22 -8.71 14.08
CA SER A 249 10.19 -9.14 13.07
C SER A 249 9.52 -9.40 11.72
N LEU A 250 10.27 -9.23 10.63
CA LEU A 250 9.83 -9.70 9.32
C LEU A 250 9.68 -11.24 9.34
N PRO A 251 8.62 -11.81 8.75
CA PRO A 251 8.46 -13.26 8.70
C PRO A 251 9.60 -13.95 7.95
N ASP A 252 10.12 -15.04 8.54
CA ASP A 252 11.22 -15.83 7.96
C ASP A 252 10.89 -16.41 6.58
N ASN A 253 9.63 -16.44 6.18
CA ASN A 253 9.17 -16.89 4.87
C ASN A 253 8.96 -15.77 3.85
N ILE A 254 9.48 -14.56 4.07
CA ILE A 254 9.41 -13.42 3.12
C ILE A 254 9.76 -13.83 1.67
N GLY A 255 10.73 -14.76 1.55
CA GLY A 255 11.18 -15.36 0.30
C GLY A 255 10.22 -16.27 -0.47
N GLN A 256 9.08 -16.68 0.12
CA GLN A 256 8.19 -17.69 -0.47
C GLN A 256 7.19 -17.10 -1.47
N SER A 257 6.95 -15.80 -1.40
CA SER A 257 6.02 -15.10 -2.29
C SER A 257 6.68 -14.89 -3.65
N PRO A 258 6.00 -15.07 -4.80
CA PRO A 258 6.58 -14.76 -6.12
C PRO A 258 6.60 -13.26 -6.45
N VAL A 259 6.48 -12.38 -5.44
CA VAL A 259 6.32 -10.93 -5.60
C VAL A 259 7.45 -10.28 -6.42
N ASN A 260 7.06 -9.30 -7.24
CA ASN A 260 7.94 -8.44 -8.02
C ASN A 260 8.21 -7.13 -7.26
N TYR A 261 7.19 -6.59 -6.60
CA TYR A 261 7.22 -5.28 -5.94
C TYR A 261 6.79 -5.41 -4.47
N LEU A 262 7.73 -5.20 -3.54
CA LEU A 262 7.47 -5.34 -2.11
C LEU A 262 7.82 -4.06 -1.36
N SER A 263 6.81 -3.40 -0.77
CA SER A 263 7.02 -2.21 0.05
C SER A 263 6.60 -2.43 1.49
N LEU A 264 7.61 -2.45 2.38
CA LEU A 264 7.50 -2.57 3.84
C LEU A 264 7.90 -1.26 4.55
N ALA A 265 8.14 -0.21 3.78
CA ALA A 265 8.69 1.06 4.21
C ALA A 265 7.83 1.77 5.28
N ASN A 266 8.44 2.68 6.04
CA ASN A 266 7.72 3.58 6.96
C ASN A 266 6.80 2.80 7.93
N ASN A 267 7.37 1.82 8.63
CA ASN A 267 6.70 1.02 9.64
C ASN A 267 7.59 0.97 10.90
N ARG A 268 7.31 0.04 11.82
CA ARG A 268 8.08 -0.19 13.05
C ARG A 268 8.66 -1.62 13.08
N PHE A 269 8.97 -2.19 11.92
CA PHE A 269 9.60 -3.51 11.85
C PHE A 269 10.95 -3.52 12.57
N THR A 270 11.26 -4.62 13.23
CA THR A 270 12.46 -4.86 14.03
C THR A 270 13.11 -6.19 13.61
N GLY A 271 14.17 -6.61 14.29
CA GLY A 271 14.85 -7.87 13.96
C GLY A 271 15.67 -7.76 12.67
N GLU A 272 16.10 -8.89 12.13
CA GLU A 272 16.95 -8.96 10.93
C GLU A 272 16.13 -9.00 9.65
N ILE A 273 16.77 -8.67 8.52
CA ILE A 273 16.22 -8.98 7.19
C ILE A 273 16.37 -10.50 6.98
N PRO A 274 15.30 -11.27 6.81
CA PRO A 274 15.40 -12.73 6.72
C PRO A 274 16.16 -13.18 5.49
N LYS A 275 17.08 -14.14 5.68
CA LYS A 275 17.89 -14.74 4.60
C LYS A 275 17.06 -15.39 3.49
N SER A 276 15.82 -15.78 3.79
CA SER A 276 14.94 -16.37 2.78
C SER A 276 14.66 -15.44 1.61
N ILE A 277 14.88 -14.12 1.74
CA ILE A 277 14.76 -13.15 0.63
C ILE A 277 15.53 -13.56 -0.63
N ALA A 278 16.63 -14.32 -0.49
CA ALA A 278 17.37 -14.89 -1.63
C ALA A 278 16.50 -15.76 -2.55
N ARG A 279 15.43 -16.37 -2.04
CA ARG A 279 14.49 -17.17 -2.86
C ARG A 279 13.77 -16.32 -3.91
N ASN A 280 13.72 -15.00 -3.72
CA ASN A 280 13.17 -14.07 -4.70
C ASN A 280 14.18 -13.60 -5.76
N ALA A 281 15.38 -14.18 -5.84
CA ALA A 281 16.38 -13.84 -6.84
C ALA A 281 15.84 -13.79 -8.28
N GLY A 282 14.89 -14.67 -8.60
CA GLY A 282 14.26 -14.78 -9.91
C GLY A 282 12.99 -13.94 -10.12
N THR A 283 12.48 -13.24 -9.10
CA THR A 283 11.19 -12.53 -9.18
C THR A 283 11.26 -11.06 -8.79
N LEU A 284 11.98 -10.72 -7.70
CA LEU A 284 11.92 -9.38 -7.12
C LEU A 284 12.60 -8.34 -8.01
N LEU A 285 11.87 -7.29 -8.32
CA LEU A 285 12.31 -6.12 -9.07
C LEU A 285 12.59 -4.96 -8.12
N GLU A 286 11.69 -4.70 -7.17
CA GLU A 286 11.85 -3.61 -6.23
C GLU A 286 11.49 -4.05 -4.81
N VAL A 287 12.35 -3.66 -3.85
CA VAL A 287 12.11 -3.92 -2.44
C VAL A 287 12.48 -2.73 -1.57
N LEU A 288 11.51 -2.28 -0.77
CA LEU A 288 11.62 -1.10 0.09
C LEU A 288 11.45 -1.49 1.56
N PHE A 289 12.55 -1.44 2.31
CA PHE A 289 12.65 -1.64 3.75
C PHE A 289 12.84 -0.34 4.54
N LEU A 290 12.96 0.80 3.85
CA LEU A 290 13.36 2.07 4.45
C LEU A 290 12.48 2.55 5.60
N ASN A 291 13.09 3.31 6.51
CA ASN A 291 12.42 3.94 7.66
C ASN A 291 11.66 2.91 8.52
N ASN A 292 12.44 1.98 9.07
CA ASN A 292 12.00 0.99 10.04
C ASN A 292 13.01 0.95 11.20
N SER A 293 12.94 -0.07 12.06
CA SER A 293 13.92 -0.38 13.10
C SER A 293 14.60 -1.72 12.85
N LEU A 294 14.75 -2.13 11.58
CA LEU A 294 15.46 -3.35 11.21
C LEU A 294 16.92 -3.26 11.66
N SER A 295 17.46 -4.37 12.14
CA SER A 295 18.73 -4.46 12.85
C SER A 295 19.48 -5.72 12.46
N GLY A 296 20.60 -6.01 13.12
CA GLY A 296 21.47 -7.11 12.75
C GLY A 296 22.29 -6.82 11.48
N CYS A 297 22.94 -7.83 10.96
CA CYS A 297 23.88 -7.67 9.86
C CYS A 297 23.16 -7.49 8.52
N LEU A 298 23.71 -6.66 7.63
CA LEU A 298 23.27 -6.58 6.24
C LEU A 298 23.47 -7.96 5.58
N PRO A 299 22.40 -8.69 5.20
CA PRO A 299 22.52 -10.08 4.79
C PRO A 299 23.18 -10.21 3.42
N TYR A 300 24.01 -11.25 3.28
CA TYR A 300 24.62 -11.64 2.02
C TYR A 300 23.58 -11.93 0.94
N GLU A 301 22.43 -12.45 1.35
CA GLU A 301 21.32 -12.89 0.52
C GLU A 301 20.65 -11.76 -0.28
N LEU A 302 20.71 -10.50 0.18
CA LEU A 302 20.21 -9.37 -0.59
C LEU A 302 20.98 -9.18 -1.90
N GLY A 303 22.29 -9.46 -1.89
CA GLY A 303 23.13 -9.38 -3.10
C GLY A 303 22.82 -10.46 -4.16
N LEU A 304 21.94 -11.42 -3.84
CA LEU A 304 21.50 -12.47 -4.77
C LEU A 304 20.26 -12.07 -5.57
N LEU A 305 19.70 -10.88 -5.34
CA LEU A 305 18.53 -10.38 -6.05
C LEU A 305 18.92 -9.87 -7.45
N GLU A 306 19.29 -10.78 -8.35
CA GLU A 306 19.87 -10.44 -9.66
C GLU A 306 18.93 -9.65 -10.58
N LYS A 307 17.62 -9.75 -10.37
CA LYS A 307 16.61 -8.97 -11.10
C LYS A 307 16.28 -7.61 -10.49
N ALA A 308 16.71 -7.35 -9.25
CA ALA A 308 16.32 -6.13 -8.55
C ALA A 308 16.91 -4.89 -9.23
N THR A 309 16.04 -3.93 -9.53
CA THR A 309 16.36 -2.59 -10.01
C THR A 309 16.41 -1.58 -8.87
N VAL A 310 15.64 -1.83 -7.80
CA VAL A 310 15.57 -0.98 -6.62
C VAL A 310 15.72 -1.80 -5.35
N ILE A 311 16.67 -1.40 -4.52
CA ILE A 311 16.78 -1.87 -3.13
C ILE A 311 16.96 -0.64 -2.24
N ASP A 312 15.98 -0.37 -1.38
CA ASP A 312 16.09 0.68 -0.37
C ASP A 312 15.96 0.09 1.04
N ALA A 313 17.05 0.12 1.80
CA ALA A 313 17.09 -0.25 3.21
C ALA A 313 17.55 0.91 4.11
N GLY A 314 17.39 2.15 3.62
CA GLY A 314 17.82 3.35 4.33
C GLY A 314 17.05 3.60 5.63
N THR A 315 17.61 4.40 6.54
CA THR A 315 16.96 4.78 7.81
C THR A 315 16.53 3.55 8.62
N ASN A 316 17.51 2.74 9.02
CA ASN A 316 17.33 1.54 9.83
C ASN A 316 18.49 1.45 10.86
N ARG A 317 18.64 0.30 11.51
CA ARG A 317 19.71 -0.02 12.46
C ARG A 317 20.59 -1.18 11.95
N LEU A 318 20.65 -1.38 10.63
CA LEU A 318 21.45 -2.44 10.02
C LEU A 318 22.93 -2.17 10.27
N THR A 319 23.71 -3.22 10.50
CA THR A 319 25.15 -3.12 10.75
C THR A 319 25.94 -4.13 9.92
N GLY A 320 27.26 -4.17 10.12
CA GLY A 320 28.18 -4.99 9.34
C GLY A 320 28.80 -4.26 8.16
N THR A 321 29.60 -4.99 7.40
CA THR A 321 30.18 -4.52 6.13
C THR A 321 29.23 -4.80 4.99
N ILE A 322 29.43 -4.12 3.85
CA ILE A 322 28.72 -4.48 2.61
C ILE A 322 29.21 -5.86 2.14
N PRO A 323 28.35 -6.89 2.03
CA PRO A 323 28.75 -8.22 1.60
C PRO A 323 29.24 -8.25 0.15
N ALA A 324 30.17 -9.15 -0.18
CA ALA A 324 30.73 -9.28 -1.53
C ALA A 324 29.66 -9.61 -2.60
N SER A 325 28.57 -10.29 -2.22
CA SER A 325 27.45 -10.59 -3.10
C SER A 325 26.79 -9.34 -3.70
N PHE A 326 26.89 -8.17 -3.08
CA PHE A 326 26.28 -6.95 -3.61
C PHE A 326 26.84 -6.58 -4.99
N ALA A 327 28.06 -7.01 -5.32
CA ALA A 327 28.62 -6.87 -6.67
C ALA A 327 27.90 -7.73 -7.74
N CYS A 328 26.92 -8.55 -7.35
CA CYS A 328 26.11 -9.37 -8.25
C CYS A 328 24.72 -8.78 -8.54
N LEU A 329 24.39 -7.60 -8.00
CA LEU A 329 23.17 -6.87 -8.28
C LEU A 329 23.20 -6.24 -9.68
N ARG A 330 23.21 -7.06 -10.72
CA ARG A 330 23.54 -6.63 -12.09
C ARG A 330 22.54 -5.63 -12.68
N LYS A 331 21.27 -5.69 -12.27
CA LYS A 331 20.22 -4.80 -12.76
C LYS A 331 19.92 -3.60 -11.86
N VAL A 332 20.63 -3.46 -10.73
CA VAL A 332 20.29 -2.42 -9.76
C VAL A 332 20.55 -1.04 -10.34
N GLU A 333 19.55 -0.19 -10.27
CA GLU A 333 19.61 1.21 -10.67
C GLU A 333 19.64 2.12 -9.45
N GLN A 334 18.94 1.75 -8.38
CA GLN A 334 18.88 2.51 -7.14
C GLN A 334 19.19 1.60 -5.95
N LEU A 335 20.29 1.90 -5.26
CA LEU A 335 20.66 1.23 -4.02
C LEU A 335 20.82 2.29 -2.93
N ASN A 336 19.92 2.25 -1.95
CA ASN A 336 19.95 3.15 -0.81
C ASN A 336 20.17 2.35 0.48
N LEU A 337 21.31 2.59 1.12
CA LEU A 337 21.67 2.02 2.43
C LEU A 337 21.95 3.14 3.45
N ALA A 338 21.47 4.36 3.18
CA ALA A 338 21.73 5.52 4.01
C ALA A 338 21.23 5.34 5.44
N ASP A 339 21.79 6.09 6.38
CA ASP A 339 21.29 6.24 7.74
C ASP A 339 21.11 4.89 8.44
N ASN A 340 22.21 4.15 8.51
CA ASN A 340 22.35 2.86 9.18
C ASN A 340 23.62 2.85 10.06
N LEU A 341 23.98 1.67 10.56
CA LEU A 341 25.18 1.41 11.36
C LEU A 341 26.21 0.56 10.58
N LEU A 342 26.24 0.70 9.24
CA LEU A 342 27.18 -0.03 8.37
C LEU A 342 28.59 0.54 8.51
N TYR A 343 29.60 -0.32 8.36
CA TYR A 343 30.99 0.07 8.58
C TYR A 343 31.97 -0.69 7.67
N GLY A 344 33.25 -0.34 7.77
CA GLY A 344 34.32 -0.94 6.98
C GLY A 344 34.52 -0.23 5.65
N GLU A 345 35.05 -0.95 4.67
CA GLU A 345 35.30 -0.41 3.33
C GLU A 345 34.05 -0.52 2.45
N VAL A 346 33.81 0.51 1.63
CA VAL A 346 32.89 0.39 0.48
C VAL A 346 33.65 -0.28 -0.67
N PRO A 347 33.31 -1.54 -1.03
CA PRO A 347 34.14 -2.33 -1.94
C PRO A 347 34.06 -1.80 -3.38
N ASP A 348 35.20 -1.80 -4.08
CA ASP A 348 35.29 -1.45 -5.51
C ASP A 348 34.28 -2.21 -6.37
N ALA A 349 34.03 -3.48 -6.04
CA ALA A 349 33.14 -4.34 -6.78
C ALA A 349 31.69 -3.83 -6.78
N LEU A 350 31.25 -3.14 -5.72
CA LEU A 350 29.94 -2.49 -5.69
C LEU A 350 29.91 -1.28 -6.63
N CYS A 351 30.91 -0.41 -6.54
CA CYS A 351 30.98 0.80 -7.37
C CYS A 351 31.14 0.49 -8.86
N ARG A 352 31.71 -0.67 -9.21
CA ARG A 352 31.76 -1.12 -10.61
C ARG A 352 30.39 -1.38 -11.25
N LEU A 353 29.33 -1.59 -10.46
CA LEU A 353 27.96 -1.68 -10.99
C LEU A 353 27.48 -0.37 -11.62
N ALA A 354 28.10 0.75 -11.28
CA ALA A 354 27.81 2.03 -11.91
C ALA A 354 28.28 2.11 -13.37
N PHE A 355 29.17 1.22 -13.81
CA PHE A 355 29.52 1.11 -15.23
C PHE A 355 28.47 0.34 -16.05
N SER A 356 27.48 -0.29 -15.41
CA SER A 356 26.40 -1.01 -16.09
C SER A 356 25.05 -0.32 -15.94
N HIS A 357 24.49 -0.28 -14.72
CA HIS A 357 23.08 0.10 -14.50
C HIS A 357 22.84 1.02 -13.30
N LEU A 358 23.74 1.06 -12.32
CA LEU A 358 23.52 1.76 -11.05
C LEU A 358 23.50 3.28 -11.24
N LYS A 359 22.32 3.90 -11.19
CA LYS A 359 22.13 5.35 -11.36
C LYS A 359 22.36 6.12 -10.06
N ASN A 360 21.90 5.58 -8.94
CA ASN A 360 21.99 6.23 -7.63
C ASN A 360 22.43 5.23 -6.55
N LEU A 361 23.55 5.53 -5.89
CA LEU A 361 24.06 4.82 -4.73
C LEU A 361 24.14 5.78 -3.54
N THR A 362 23.31 5.57 -2.54
CA THR A 362 23.33 6.41 -1.33
C THR A 362 23.80 5.57 -0.14
N LEU A 363 24.96 5.94 0.42
CA LEU A 363 25.61 5.32 1.57
C LEU A 363 25.79 6.31 2.74
N SER A 364 25.18 7.50 2.65
CA SER A 364 25.34 8.57 3.62
C SER A 364 24.86 8.18 5.02
N GLY A 365 25.42 8.78 6.06
CA GLY A 365 24.96 8.55 7.43
C GLY A 365 25.30 7.17 7.98
N ASN A 366 26.40 6.56 7.53
CA ASN A 366 26.93 5.30 8.06
C ASN A 366 28.27 5.54 8.79
N TYR A 367 29.07 4.49 8.98
CA TYR A 367 30.39 4.51 9.61
C TYR A 367 31.44 3.84 8.71
N PHE A 368 31.30 3.96 7.38
CA PHE A 368 32.32 3.49 6.45
C PHE A 368 33.64 4.24 6.69
N THR A 369 34.77 3.53 6.63
CA THR A 369 36.10 4.06 6.96
C THR A 369 36.96 4.35 5.75
N SER A 370 36.65 3.71 4.62
CA SER A 370 37.40 3.82 3.37
C SER A 370 36.49 3.57 2.17
N LEU A 371 36.94 4.05 1.03
CA LEU A 371 36.33 3.82 -0.28
C LEU A 371 37.30 3.06 -1.16
N GLY A 372 36.78 2.12 -1.94
CA GLY A 372 37.50 1.57 -3.08
C GLY A 372 37.90 2.68 -4.07
N SER A 373 39.00 2.47 -4.80
CA SER A 373 39.54 3.46 -5.74
C SER A 373 38.52 3.85 -6.82
N CYS A 374 37.70 2.90 -7.29
CA CYS A 374 36.69 3.13 -8.33
C CYS A 374 35.49 3.96 -7.85
N CYS A 375 35.27 4.05 -6.53
CA CYS A 375 34.12 4.76 -5.97
C CYS A 375 34.28 6.29 -6.02
N TRP A 376 35.52 6.80 -6.07
CA TRP A 376 35.78 8.24 -6.04
C TRP A 376 35.20 8.98 -7.25
N ASP A 377 35.17 8.34 -8.42
CA ASP A 377 34.63 8.97 -9.62
C ASP A 377 33.11 9.12 -9.55
N LEU A 378 32.41 8.18 -8.89
CA LEU A 378 30.96 8.26 -8.69
C LEU A 378 30.54 9.40 -7.76
N ILE A 379 31.40 9.80 -6.82
CA ILE A 379 31.15 10.98 -5.96
C ILE A 379 31.18 12.23 -6.82
N LYS A 380 32.18 12.35 -7.71
CA LYS A 380 32.31 13.51 -8.62
C LYS A 380 31.14 13.59 -9.60
N GLU A 381 30.65 12.44 -10.07
CA GLU A 381 29.47 12.34 -10.94
C GLU A 381 28.14 12.59 -10.21
N GLY A 382 28.14 12.74 -8.87
CA GLY A 382 26.93 12.92 -8.08
C GLY A 382 26.05 11.66 -7.96
N ARG A 383 26.60 10.49 -8.30
CA ARG A 383 25.90 9.19 -8.27
C ARG A 383 26.16 8.40 -7.00
N LEU A 384 27.20 8.75 -6.24
CA LEU A 384 27.51 8.19 -4.94
C LEU A 384 27.48 9.27 -3.86
N ASN A 385 26.57 9.14 -2.89
CA ASN A 385 26.54 9.96 -1.69
C ASN A 385 27.12 9.20 -0.50
N VAL A 386 28.21 9.74 0.08
CA VAL A 386 28.91 9.17 1.25
C VAL A 386 29.02 10.18 2.41
N ASP A 387 28.20 11.22 2.41
CA ASP A 387 28.19 12.22 3.47
C ASP A 387 27.89 11.58 4.83
N ARG A 388 28.37 12.18 5.93
CA ARG A 388 28.21 11.70 7.30
C ARG A 388 28.68 10.25 7.49
N ASN A 389 29.87 9.92 7.00
CA ASN A 389 30.59 8.67 7.27
C ASN A 389 31.88 8.92 8.09
N CYS A 390 32.77 7.94 8.14
CA CYS A 390 34.08 8.01 8.80
C CYS A 390 35.24 7.86 7.78
N ILE A 391 35.03 8.30 6.54
CA ILE A 391 35.99 8.14 5.45
C ILE A 391 37.01 9.27 5.52
N GLN A 392 38.28 8.94 5.66
CA GLN A 392 39.32 9.96 5.66
C GLN A 392 39.35 10.70 4.31
N TRP A 393 39.52 12.02 4.36
CA TRP A 393 39.67 12.92 3.21
C TRP A 393 38.43 13.12 2.33
N ALA A 394 37.32 12.44 2.61
CA ALA A 394 36.03 12.76 2.00
C ALA A 394 35.43 14.03 2.65
N PRO A 395 34.66 14.84 1.91
CA PRO A 395 33.95 15.99 2.49
C PRO A 395 32.77 15.55 3.38
N ASN A 396 32.27 16.46 4.23
CA ASN A 396 31.04 16.28 5.02
C ASN A 396 30.98 15.04 5.93
N GLN A 397 32.11 14.62 6.50
CA GLN A 397 32.18 13.41 7.33
C GLN A 397 31.79 13.67 8.79
N ARG A 398 31.49 12.59 9.52
CA ARG A 398 31.24 12.63 10.97
C ARG A 398 32.48 13.12 11.71
N SER A 399 32.27 13.58 12.94
CA SER A 399 33.38 13.98 13.80
C SER A 399 34.29 12.79 14.14
N HIS A 400 35.57 13.05 14.32
CA HIS A 400 36.54 12.03 14.71
C HIS A 400 36.12 11.31 16.01
N ASP A 401 35.60 12.05 17.00
CA ASP A 401 35.16 11.49 18.28
C ASP A 401 33.97 10.53 18.13
N GLU A 402 33.01 10.86 17.28
CA GLU A 402 31.89 10.00 16.97
C GLU A 402 32.34 8.71 16.28
N CYS A 403 33.21 8.83 15.28
CA CYS A 403 33.80 7.69 14.58
C CYS A 403 34.60 6.79 15.53
N ALA A 404 35.49 7.37 16.35
CA ALA A 404 36.28 6.63 17.33
C ALA A 404 35.39 5.90 18.36
N LYS A 405 34.34 6.58 18.85
CA LYS A 405 33.37 6.01 19.81
C LYS A 405 32.62 4.82 19.21
N PHE A 406 32.21 4.92 17.95
CA PHE A 406 31.58 3.80 17.25
C PHE A 406 32.57 2.66 17.02
N LEU A 407 33.74 2.95 16.43
CA LEU A 407 34.76 1.97 16.02
C LEU A 407 35.35 1.17 17.19
N ARG A 408 35.48 1.77 18.38
CA ARG A 408 36.03 1.10 19.59
C ARG A 408 35.24 -0.12 20.05
N LYS A 409 33.94 -0.18 19.77
CA LYS A 409 33.11 -1.34 20.16
C LYS A 409 33.32 -2.47 19.15
N PRO A 410 33.65 -3.72 19.56
CA PRO A 410 33.69 -4.83 18.62
C PRO A 410 32.29 -5.09 18.05
N LYS A 411 32.23 -5.44 16.76
CA LYS A 411 30.99 -5.83 16.08
C LYS A 411 31.22 -7.20 15.45
N THR A 412 30.23 -8.06 15.54
CA THR A 412 30.28 -9.42 14.99
C THR A 412 29.24 -9.55 13.92
N CYS A 413 29.69 -9.61 12.66
CA CYS A 413 28.87 -10.01 11.54
C CYS A 413 29.56 -11.16 10.79
N PRO A 414 28.81 -12.17 10.33
CA PRO A 414 29.37 -13.22 9.49
C PRO A 414 29.88 -12.61 8.19
N VAL A 415 31.17 -12.70 7.96
CA VAL A 415 31.80 -12.22 6.73
C VAL A 415 31.75 -13.36 5.72
N ASN A 416 30.95 -13.19 4.65
CA ASN A 416 30.97 -14.08 3.50
C ASN A 416 31.60 -13.36 2.30
N ASN A 417 32.83 -13.78 1.97
CA ASN A 417 33.61 -13.23 0.86
C ASN A 417 33.40 -14.01 -0.45
N TYR A 418 32.55 -15.04 -0.45
CA TYR A 418 32.20 -15.76 -1.67
C TYR A 418 31.50 -14.81 -2.63
N LEU A 419 31.98 -14.73 -3.87
CA LEU A 419 31.35 -13.93 -4.91
C LEU A 419 30.60 -14.89 -5.85
N PRO A 420 29.26 -14.97 -5.76
CA PRO A 420 28.48 -16.02 -6.41
C PRO A 420 28.44 -15.83 -7.93
N CYS A 421 28.65 -14.61 -8.41
CA CYS A 421 28.61 -14.25 -9.83
C CYS A 421 29.99 -14.31 -10.53
N ARG A 422 31.03 -14.92 -9.92
CA ARG A 422 32.36 -15.06 -10.53
C ARG A 422 32.40 -16.29 -11.45
N SER A 423 32.65 -16.04 -12.75
CA SER A 423 32.80 -16.98 -13.87
C SER A 423 31.51 -17.50 -14.56
N LYS A 424 30.98 -16.70 -15.49
CA LYS A 424 31.10 -17.14 -16.89
C LYS A 424 32.14 -16.22 -17.52
N SER A 425 33.28 -16.80 -17.91
CA SER A 425 34.18 -16.18 -18.89
C SER A 425 33.33 -15.70 -20.08
N HIS A 426 33.79 -14.63 -20.74
CA HIS A 426 33.32 -14.21 -22.05
C HIS A 426 32.95 -15.42 -22.92
N SER A 427 31.67 -15.72 -23.00
CA SER A 427 31.04 -16.47 -24.08
C SER A 427 30.09 -15.47 -24.70
N SER A 428 30.56 -14.87 -25.77
CA SER A 428 29.82 -14.01 -26.67
C SER A 428 28.52 -14.67 -27.10
N SER A 429 27.43 -14.25 -26.47
CA SER A 429 26.07 -14.21 -27.02
C SER A 429 25.19 -13.56 -25.96
N GLU A 430 25.21 -12.22 -25.90
CA GLU A 430 24.02 -11.50 -25.45
C GLU A 430 22.90 -11.90 -26.42
N PRO A 431 21.79 -12.50 -25.97
CA PRO A 431 20.56 -12.37 -26.73
C PRO A 431 20.26 -10.87 -26.77
N ALA A 432 19.97 -10.36 -27.97
CA ALA A 432 19.51 -9.00 -28.18
C ALA A 432 18.46 -8.65 -27.12
N ALA A 433 18.52 -7.42 -26.60
CA ALA A 433 17.46 -6.87 -25.77
C ALA A 433 16.13 -7.14 -26.46
N ASP A 434 15.34 -8.07 -25.91
CA ASP A 434 13.97 -8.29 -26.34
C ASP A 434 13.28 -6.94 -26.21
N ALA A 435 12.76 -6.46 -27.33
CA ALA A 435 11.96 -5.24 -27.36
C ALA A 435 10.75 -5.49 -26.46
N VAL A 436 10.84 -4.99 -25.22
CA VAL A 436 9.74 -5.01 -24.26
C VAL A 436 8.56 -4.36 -24.98
N THR A 437 7.49 -5.13 -25.16
CA THR A 437 6.28 -4.62 -25.82
C THR A 437 5.73 -3.45 -25.01
N GLU A 438 5.07 -2.48 -25.65
CA GLU A 438 4.46 -1.34 -24.92
C GLU A 438 3.49 -1.82 -23.82
N GLU A 439 2.91 -3.01 -23.96
CA GLU A 439 2.01 -3.66 -22.99
C GLU A 439 2.76 -4.26 -21.78
N GLU A 440 3.92 -4.92 -21.99
CA GLU A 440 4.80 -5.37 -20.90
C GLU A 440 5.47 -4.19 -20.18
N ALA A 441 5.85 -3.14 -20.91
CA ALA A 441 6.37 -1.91 -20.33
C ALA A 441 5.29 -1.17 -19.53
N ALA A 442 4.03 -1.12 -20.02
CA ALA A 442 2.91 -0.55 -19.27
C ALA A 442 2.58 -1.37 -18.00
N ALA A 443 2.68 -2.70 -18.05
CA ALA A 443 2.55 -3.57 -16.89
C ALA A 443 3.71 -3.38 -15.88
N GLU A 444 4.94 -3.14 -16.37
CA GLU A 444 6.10 -2.79 -15.55
C GLU A 444 5.96 -1.39 -14.90
N TYR A 445 5.35 -0.43 -15.60
CA TYR A 445 5.05 0.90 -15.06
C TYR A 445 3.92 0.89 -14.02
N LYS A 446 3.02 -0.10 -14.04
CA LYS A 446 1.84 -0.15 -13.14
C LYS A 446 2.21 -0.15 -11.66
N TYR A 447 3.38 -0.67 -11.28
CA TYR A 447 3.69 -1.00 -9.87
C TYR A 447 5.03 -0.46 -9.33
N ARG A 448 5.51 0.70 -9.79
CA ARG A 448 6.71 1.31 -9.19
C ARG A 448 6.51 1.62 -7.71
N THR A 449 7.40 1.10 -6.86
CA THR A 449 7.28 1.17 -5.39
C THR A 449 7.67 2.53 -4.82
N TYR A 450 8.56 3.29 -5.48
CA TYR A 450 8.86 4.66 -5.05
C TYR A 450 7.67 5.62 -5.25
N SER A 451 6.85 5.43 -6.29
CA SER A 451 5.54 6.10 -6.37
C SER A 451 4.63 5.66 -5.24
N ALA A 452 4.77 4.41 -4.75
CA ALA A 452 4.01 3.93 -3.61
C ALA A 452 4.43 4.52 -2.25
N LEU A 453 5.56 5.26 -2.16
CA LEU A 453 5.96 5.97 -0.95
C LEU A 453 5.28 7.32 -0.76
N HIS A 454 4.45 7.76 -1.70
CA HIS A 454 3.71 9.03 -1.63
C HIS A 454 2.21 8.72 -1.64
N PRO A 455 1.37 9.42 -0.85
CA PRO A 455 -0.06 9.12 -0.74
C PRO A 455 -0.84 9.29 -2.04
#